data_AF-A0AAP8LAL0-F1
#
_entry.id   AF-A0AAP8LAL0-F1
#
_cell.length_a   1.000
_cell.length_b   1.000
_cell.length_c   1.000
_cell.angle_alpha   90.00
_cell.angle_beta   90.00
_cell.angle_gamma   90.00
#
_symmetry.space_group_name_H-M   'P 1'
#
loop_
_entity.id
_entity.type
_entity.pdbx_description
1 polymer ?
#
loop_
_entity_poly.entity_id
_entity_poly.type
_entity_poly.pdbx_seq_one_letter_code
_entity_poly.pdbx_strand_id
1 'polypeptide(L)'
;PTGGLTNIAMAVRKEPRIAERVKEVVLMGGGYHVGNWSAVAEFNIKIDPEAAHIVFNEKWPLTMVGLDLTHQALATPAVCERIAALGTRPAAFVGELLAFFGRMYQQAQGFSAPPVHDPCAVAYVIDPSVMTVRKAPVNIELTGTLTLGMTV
;
A
#
# COMPACT_ATOMS: atom_id res chain seq x y z
N PRO A 1 -0.40 -6.28 -5.43
CA PRO A 1 -1.51 -5.39 -5.84
C PRO A 1 -1.38 -4.02 -5.18
N THR A 2 -1.66 -2.93 -5.88
CA THR A 2 -1.47 -1.56 -5.35
C THR A 2 -2.75 -0.72 -5.50
N GLY A 3 -3.89 -1.34 -5.15
CA GLY A 3 -5.23 -0.78 -5.28
C GLY A 3 -6.24 -1.67 -4.57
N GLY A 4 -7.54 -1.40 -4.77
CA GLY A 4 -8.62 -2.26 -4.26
C GLY A 4 -8.45 -3.73 -4.65
N LEU A 5 -8.74 -4.63 -3.72
CA LEU A 5 -8.40 -6.06 -3.83
C LEU A 5 -9.45 -6.88 -4.60
N THR A 6 -10.47 -6.24 -5.17
CA THR A 6 -11.61 -6.86 -5.86
C THR A 6 -11.17 -7.88 -6.92
N ASN A 7 -10.21 -7.52 -7.79
CA ASN A 7 -9.74 -8.43 -8.85
C ASN A 7 -9.10 -9.71 -8.28
N ILE A 8 -8.35 -9.58 -7.19
CA ILE A 8 -7.64 -10.70 -6.55
C ILE A 8 -8.64 -11.61 -5.83
N ALA A 9 -9.58 -11.01 -5.09
CA ALA A 9 -10.66 -11.74 -4.42
C ALA A 9 -11.54 -12.48 -5.43
N MET A 10 -11.93 -11.83 -6.53
CA MET A 10 -12.71 -12.47 -7.59
C MET A 10 -11.94 -13.58 -8.29
N ALA A 11 -10.63 -13.41 -8.51
CA ALA A 11 -9.80 -14.44 -9.11
C ALA A 11 -9.74 -15.70 -8.24
N VAL A 12 -9.49 -15.57 -6.93
CA VAL A 12 -9.39 -16.73 -6.04
C VAL A 12 -10.74 -17.38 -5.76
N ARG A 13 -11.83 -16.60 -5.74
CA ARG A 13 -13.19 -17.16 -5.65
C ARG A 13 -13.57 -17.93 -6.92
N LYS A 14 -13.13 -17.46 -8.09
CA LYS A 14 -13.39 -18.13 -9.37
C LYS A 14 -12.54 -19.38 -9.57
N GLU A 15 -11.28 -19.36 -9.14
CA GLU A 15 -10.34 -20.48 -9.25
C GLU A 15 -9.54 -20.62 -7.96
N PRO A 16 -10.05 -21.34 -6.95
CA PRO A 16 -9.38 -21.46 -5.64
C PRO A 16 -7.99 -22.09 -5.70
N ARG A 17 -7.70 -22.90 -6.74
CA ARG A 17 -6.38 -23.53 -6.89
C ARG A 17 -5.27 -22.53 -7.15
N ILE A 18 -5.57 -21.28 -7.54
CA ILE A 18 -4.52 -20.26 -7.68
C ILE A 18 -3.86 -19.93 -6.33
N ALA A 19 -4.59 -20.04 -5.22
CA ALA A 19 -4.06 -19.68 -3.91
C ALA A 19 -2.84 -20.52 -3.52
N GLU A 20 -2.82 -21.79 -3.95
CA GLU A 20 -1.72 -22.73 -3.70
C GLU A 20 -0.57 -22.58 -4.71
N ARG A 21 -0.77 -21.85 -5.81
CA ARG A 21 0.21 -21.69 -6.90
C ARG A 21 0.90 -20.33 -6.90
N VAL A 22 0.29 -19.33 -6.27
CA VAL A 22 0.87 -17.99 -6.11
C VAL A 22 2.06 -18.10 -5.16
N LYS A 23 3.22 -17.59 -5.60
CA LYS A 23 4.44 -17.56 -4.79
C LYS A 23 4.26 -16.68 -3.55
N GLU A 24 3.72 -15.47 -3.75
CA GLU A 24 3.47 -14.49 -2.69
C GLU A 24 2.51 -13.39 -3.20
N VAL A 25 1.68 -12.87 -2.32
CA VAL A 25 0.92 -11.64 -2.53
C VAL A 25 1.60 -10.52 -1.75
N VAL A 26 2.24 -9.59 -2.47
CA VAL A 26 2.76 -8.34 -1.89
C VAL A 26 1.80 -7.22 -2.27
N LEU A 27 1.11 -6.67 -1.27
CA LEU A 27 0.10 -5.63 -1.49
C LEU A 27 0.49 -4.32 -0.82
N MET A 28 0.15 -3.20 -1.46
CA MET A 28 0.13 -1.89 -0.79
C MET A 28 -1.32 -1.63 -0.34
N GLY A 29 -1.50 -1.53 0.96
CA GLY A 29 -2.79 -1.26 1.59
C GLY A 29 -2.74 -1.59 3.07
N GLY A 30 -3.68 -1.02 3.82
CA GLY A 30 -3.80 -1.23 5.26
C GLY A 30 -2.83 -0.40 6.09
N GLY A 31 -2.87 -0.62 7.40
CA GLY A 31 -2.02 0.02 8.40
C GLY A 31 -2.35 -0.53 9.78
N TYR A 32 -1.32 -0.88 10.55
CA TYR A 32 -1.50 -1.53 11.84
C TYR A 32 -1.67 -0.49 12.97
N HIS A 33 -1.09 0.70 12.86
CA HIS A 33 -1.34 1.83 13.79
C HIS A 33 -1.73 3.13 13.07
N VAL A 34 -1.94 3.10 11.76
CA VAL A 34 -2.17 4.30 10.94
C VAL A 34 -3.31 4.08 9.94
N GLY A 35 -4.23 5.05 9.86
CA GLY A 35 -5.23 5.17 8.80
C GLY A 35 -5.06 6.47 8.00
N ASN A 36 -5.63 6.52 6.79
CA ASN A 36 -5.65 7.74 5.97
C ASN A 36 -7.05 8.09 5.41
N TRP A 37 -7.96 7.12 5.34
CA TRP A 37 -9.36 7.35 4.99
C TRP A 37 -10.21 7.60 6.23
N SER A 38 -9.96 6.82 7.29
CA SER A 38 -10.43 7.09 8.65
C SER A 38 -9.25 7.08 9.62
N ALA A 39 -9.53 7.22 10.92
CA ALA A 39 -8.50 7.10 11.96
C ALA A 39 -7.73 5.77 11.92
N VAL A 40 -8.34 4.70 11.40
CA VAL A 40 -7.80 3.33 11.46
C VAL A 40 -7.83 2.56 10.14
N ALA A 41 -8.45 3.10 9.09
CA ALA A 41 -8.57 2.43 7.81
C ALA A 41 -7.80 3.15 6.70
N GLU A 42 -7.16 2.37 5.85
CA GLU A 42 -6.47 2.81 4.65
C GLU A 42 -7.38 2.67 3.42
N PHE A 43 -7.24 3.58 2.46
CA PHE A 43 -8.10 3.72 1.28
C PHE A 43 -8.30 2.42 0.46
N ASN A 44 -7.23 1.70 0.09
CA ASN A 44 -7.31 0.49 -0.73
C ASN A 44 -8.03 -0.66 -0.02
N ILE A 45 -7.92 -0.76 1.30
CA ILE A 45 -8.70 -1.75 2.07
C ILE A 45 -10.15 -1.28 2.21
N LYS A 46 -10.36 0.01 2.47
CA LYS A 46 -11.69 0.57 2.72
C LYS A 46 -12.62 0.54 1.52
N ILE A 47 -12.08 0.64 0.30
CA ILE A 47 -12.88 0.68 -0.94
C ILE A 47 -13.60 -0.65 -1.21
N ASP A 48 -13.01 -1.77 -0.77
CA ASP A 48 -13.60 -3.11 -0.88
C ASP A 48 -13.08 -4.00 0.27
N PRO A 49 -13.60 -3.79 1.50
CA PRO A 49 -13.12 -4.49 2.68
C PRO A 49 -13.49 -5.98 2.63
N GLU A 50 -14.59 -6.36 1.98
CA GLU A 50 -14.95 -7.75 1.74
C GLU A 50 -13.92 -8.46 0.86
N ALA A 51 -13.47 -7.85 -0.23
CA ALA A 51 -12.41 -8.41 -1.05
C ALA A 51 -11.09 -8.51 -0.28
N ALA A 52 -10.76 -7.50 0.53
CA ALA A 52 -9.60 -7.57 1.41
C ALA A 52 -9.71 -8.73 2.39
N HIS A 53 -10.86 -8.90 3.05
CA HIS A 53 -11.11 -10.02 3.98
C HIS A 53 -10.89 -11.37 3.28
N ILE A 54 -11.37 -11.53 2.05
CA ILE A 54 -11.11 -12.73 1.26
C ILE A 54 -9.60 -12.90 1.10
N VAL A 55 -8.88 -11.89 0.61
CA VAL A 55 -7.46 -12.00 0.29
C VAL A 55 -6.58 -12.30 1.50
N PHE A 56 -6.86 -11.69 2.65
CA PHE A 56 -6.10 -11.90 3.89
C PHE A 56 -6.35 -13.28 4.53
N ASN A 57 -7.46 -13.97 4.18
CA ASN A 57 -7.84 -15.26 4.75
C ASN A 57 -7.59 -16.46 3.79
N GLU A 58 -6.89 -16.25 2.67
CA GLU A 58 -6.44 -17.34 1.80
C GLU A 58 -5.07 -17.89 2.23
N LYS A 59 -4.71 -19.08 1.72
CA LYS A 59 -3.52 -19.83 2.16
C LYS A 59 -2.18 -19.35 1.59
N TRP A 60 -2.16 -18.35 0.71
CA TRP A 60 -0.92 -17.84 0.10
C TRP A 60 -0.04 -17.11 1.13
N PRO A 61 1.28 -17.05 0.90
CA PRO A 61 2.13 -16.09 1.60
C PRO A 61 1.70 -14.67 1.27
N LEU A 62 1.54 -13.82 2.28
CA LEU A 62 1.07 -12.44 2.12
C LEU A 62 1.96 -11.47 2.90
N THR A 63 2.35 -10.39 2.23
CA THR A 63 3.06 -9.25 2.82
C THR A 63 2.24 -7.98 2.61
N MET A 64 1.84 -7.36 3.73
CA MET A 64 1.12 -6.10 3.75
C MET A 64 2.10 -4.93 3.87
N VAL A 65 2.20 -4.13 2.81
CA VAL A 65 2.96 -2.87 2.79
C VAL A 65 2.00 -1.73 3.14
N GLY A 66 1.81 -1.53 4.45
CA GLY A 66 0.84 -0.57 4.99
C GLY A 66 1.37 0.86 5.15
N LEU A 67 0.51 1.73 5.67
CA LEU A 67 0.80 3.15 5.92
C LEU A 67 1.95 3.37 6.91
N ASP A 68 2.07 2.53 7.93
CA ASP A 68 3.16 2.59 8.91
C ASP A 68 4.54 2.53 8.25
N LEU A 69 4.67 1.78 7.14
CA LEU A 69 5.88 1.73 6.34
C LEU A 69 5.92 2.87 5.33
N THR A 70 4.87 3.02 4.52
CA THR A 70 4.90 3.93 3.36
C THR A 70 4.96 5.41 3.75
N HIS A 71 4.54 5.79 4.96
CA HIS A 71 4.74 7.14 5.49
C HIS A 71 6.22 7.49 5.77
N GLN A 72 7.12 6.50 5.75
CA GLN A 72 8.56 6.70 5.85
C GLN A 72 9.20 6.95 4.47
N ALA A 73 8.54 6.54 3.38
CA ALA A 73 9.03 6.64 2.01
C ALA A 73 8.77 8.05 1.43
N LEU A 74 9.44 9.05 1.99
CA LEU A 74 9.22 10.45 1.65
C LEU A 74 10.02 10.87 0.41
N ALA A 75 9.33 11.48 -0.56
CA ALA A 75 9.96 12.15 -1.69
C ALA A 75 10.49 13.54 -1.27
N THR A 76 11.55 13.55 -0.47
CA THR A 76 12.18 14.77 0.03
C THR A 76 12.77 15.61 -1.12
N PRO A 77 13.02 16.92 -0.92
CA PRO A 77 13.64 17.76 -1.94
C PRO A 77 14.92 17.16 -2.52
N ALA A 78 15.79 16.61 -1.67
CA ALA A 78 17.03 15.96 -2.09
C ALA A 78 16.78 14.71 -2.95
N VAL A 79 15.72 13.94 -2.68
CA VAL A 79 15.33 12.79 -3.53
C VAL A 79 14.84 13.29 -4.89
N CYS A 80 13.98 14.31 -4.91
CA CYS A 80 13.46 14.91 -6.14
C CYS A 80 14.58 15.49 -7.02
N GLU A 81 15.55 16.17 -6.41
CA GLU A 81 16.73 16.70 -7.11
C GLU A 81 17.57 15.60 -7.75
N ARG A 82 17.81 14.49 -7.02
CA ARG A 82 18.55 13.33 -7.55
C ARG A 82 17.83 12.69 -8.73
N ILE A 83 16.50 12.61 -8.69
CA ILE A 83 15.70 12.10 -9.81
C ILE A 83 15.81 13.06 -10.99
N ALA A 84 15.61 14.37 -10.78
CA ALA A 84 15.67 15.39 -11.82
C ALA A 84 17.04 15.44 -12.51
N ALA A 85 18.14 15.23 -11.76
CA ALA A 85 19.50 15.20 -12.28
C ALA A 85 19.76 14.08 -13.32
N LEU A 86 18.90 13.06 -13.40
CA LEU A 86 18.97 12.05 -14.46
C LEU A 86 18.72 12.65 -15.86
N GLY A 87 18.03 13.80 -15.96
CA GLY A 87 17.84 14.51 -17.23
C GLY A 87 17.03 13.74 -18.27
N THR A 88 16.16 12.82 -17.85
CA THR A 88 15.35 11.99 -18.74
C THR A 88 13.86 12.35 -18.70
N ARG A 89 13.11 11.96 -19.75
CA ARG A 89 11.66 12.16 -19.79
C ARG A 89 10.92 11.48 -18.62
N PRO A 90 11.23 10.23 -18.22
CA PRO A 90 10.63 9.63 -17.03
C PRO A 90 10.94 10.41 -15.73
N ALA A 91 12.16 10.92 -15.58
CA ALA A 91 12.53 11.72 -14.42
C ALA A 91 11.70 13.01 -14.32
N ALA A 92 11.49 13.71 -15.44
CA ALA A 92 10.63 14.89 -15.49
C ALA A 92 9.19 14.56 -15.11
N PHE A 93 8.62 13.48 -15.67
CA PHE A 93 7.26 13.02 -15.36
C PHE A 93 7.08 12.65 -13.89
N VAL A 94 8.05 11.93 -13.30
CA VAL A 94 8.03 11.62 -11.85
C VAL A 94 8.10 12.90 -11.01
N GLY A 95 8.92 13.88 -11.42
CA GLY A 95 8.97 15.18 -10.75
C GLY A 95 7.61 15.90 -10.75
N GLU A 96 6.91 15.92 -11.88
CA GLU A 96 5.56 16.50 -11.99
C GLU A 96 4.54 15.79 -11.09
N LEU A 97 4.58 14.45 -11.08
CA LEU A 97 3.73 13.60 -10.25
C LEU A 97 3.93 13.91 -8.75
N LEU A 98 5.19 13.93 -8.30
CA LEU A 98 5.56 14.21 -6.92
C LEU A 98 5.19 15.64 -6.50
N ALA A 99 5.36 16.63 -7.39
CA ALA A 99 4.95 18.00 -7.12
C ALA A 99 3.42 18.14 -6.97
N PHE A 100 2.65 17.40 -7.77
CA PHE A 100 1.19 17.37 -7.66
C PHE A 100 0.73 16.76 -6.33
N PHE A 101 1.19 15.55 -6.01
CA PHE A 101 0.81 14.87 -4.77
C PHE A 101 1.34 15.59 -3.52
N GLY A 102 2.53 16.19 -3.58
CA GLY A 102 3.12 16.97 -2.48
C GLY A 102 2.17 18.02 -1.92
N ARG A 103 1.49 18.76 -2.80
CA ARG A 103 0.50 19.77 -2.37
C ARG A 103 -0.71 19.15 -1.68
N MET A 104 -1.20 18.01 -2.17
CA MET A 104 -2.37 17.34 -1.59
C MET A 104 -2.05 16.75 -0.21
N TYR A 105 -0.91 16.08 -0.05
CA TYR A 105 -0.51 15.50 1.24
C TYR A 105 -0.23 16.57 2.29
N GLN A 106 0.39 17.68 1.91
CA GLN A 106 0.62 18.79 2.82
C GLN A 106 -0.72 19.36 3.34
N GLN A 107 -1.71 19.54 2.45
CA GLN A 107 -3.02 20.07 2.82
C GLN A 107 -3.86 19.09 3.64
N ALA A 108 -3.86 17.81 3.28
CA ALA A 108 -4.74 16.82 3.90
C ALA A 108 -4.18 16.23 5.20
N GLN A 109 -2.85 16.09 5.30
CA GLN A 109 -2.20 15.28 6.35
C GLN A 109 -0.95 15.94 6.95
N GLY A 110 -0.56 17.14 6.49
CA GLY A 110 0.51 17.92 7.10
C GLY A 110 1.94 17.40 6.85
N PHE A 111 2.12 16.51 5.88
CA PHE A 111 3.46 16.00 5.54
C PHE A 111 4.36 17.08 4.96
N SER A 112 5.64 17.08 5.35
CA SER A 112 6.68 17.97 4.82
C SER A 112 7.17 17.57 3.41
N ALA A 113 6.96 16.32 3.03
CA ALA A 113 7.20 15.76 1.71
C ALA A 113 6.17 14.64 1.45
N PRO A 114 5.69 14.43 0.21
CA PRO A 114 4.70 13.40 -0.03
C PRO A 114 5.29 11.99 0.17
N PRO A 115 4.59 11.08 0.86
CA PRO A 115 4.94 9.66 0.84
C PRO A 115 4.67 9.06 -0.54
N VAL A 116 5.47 8.06 -0.92
CA VAL A 116 5.21 7.20 -2.10
C VAL A 116 4.84 5.79 -1.66
N HIS A 117 3.59 5.40 -1.89
CA HIS A 117 3.03 4.17 -1.34
C HIS A 117 3.35 2.94 -2.20
N ASP A 118 2.74 2.85 -3.37
CA ASP A 118 2.77 1.69 -4.29
C ASP A 118 4.18 1.20 -4.63
N PRO A 119 5.17 2.07 -4.89
CA PRO A 119 6.52 1.63 -5.22
C PRO A 119 7.18 0.82 -4.08
N CYS A 120 6.74 0.97 -2.83
CA CYS A 120 7.28 0.20 -1.72
C CYS A 120 6.96 -1.30 -1.85
N ALA A 121 5.78 -1.67 -2.38
CA ALA A 121 5.46 -3.07 -2.64
C ALA A 121 6.39 -3.67 -3.71
N VAL A 122 6.74 -2.89 -4.74
CA VAL A 122 7.69 -3.31 -5.78
C VAL A 122 9.11 -3.38 -5.21
N ALA A 123 9.52 -2.41 -4.39
CA ALA A 123 10.83 -2.39 -3.74
C ALA A 123 11.07 -3.65 -2.89
N TYR A 124 10.07 -4.10 -2.11
CA TYR A 124 10.14 -5.34 -1.36
C TYR A 124 10.35 -6.57 -2.27
N VAL A 125 9.66 -6.63 -3.41
CA VAL A 125 9.81 -7.74 -4.36
C VAL A 125 11.20 -7.75 -5.00
N ILE A 126 11.80 -6.58 -5.24
CA ILE A 126 13.17 -6.44 -5.77
C ILE A 126 14.20 -6.88 -4.73
N ASP A 127 14.10 -6.35 -3.51
CA ASP A 127 15.02 -6.63 -2.43
C ASP A 127 14.28 -6.54 -1.08
N PRO A 128 13.93 -7.69 -0.47
CA PRO A 128 13.25 -7.69 0.83
C PRO A 128 14.03 -7.02 1.97
N SER A 129 15.35 -6.81 1.84
CA SER A 129 16.16 -6.21 2.89
C SER A 129 15.95 -4.69 3.06
N VAL A 130 15.31 -4.03 2.10
CA VAL A 130 15.02 -2.58 2.15
C VAL A 130 13.98 -2.22 3.22
N MET A 131 13.27 -3.20 3.78
CA MET A 131 12.32 -3.00 4.87
C MET A 131 12.27 -4.20 5.80
N THR A 132 11.89 -3.97 7.06
CA THR A 132 11.69 -5.06 8.02
C THR A 132 10.23 -5.49 8.02
N VAL A 133 9.98 -6.80 7.94
CA VAL A 133 8.64 -7.39 8.00
C VAL A 133 8.48 -8.16 9.31
N ARG A 134 7.33 -8.00 9.97
CA ARG A 134 6.96 -8.76 11.16
C ARG A 134 5.81 -9.70 10.82
N LYS A 135 6.00 -11.00 11.09
CA LYS A 135 4.90 -11.97 11.02
C LYS A 135 3.93 -11.71 12.17
N ALA A 136 2.67 -11.51 11.84
CA ALA A 136 1.57 -11.34 12.78
C ALA A 136 0.29 -11.87 12.13
N PRO A 137 -0.69 -12.34 12.93
CA PRO A 137 -2.07 -12.46 12.45
C PRO A 137 -2.56 -11.08 12.01
N VAL A 138 -3.22 -11.01 10.85
CA VAL A 138 -3.88 -9.80 10.37
C VAL A 138 -5.25 -10.20 9.83
N ASN A 139 -6.30 -9.47 10.20
CA ASN A 139 -7.63 -9.67 9.64
C ASN A 139 -8.30 -8.33 9.28
N ILE A 140 -9.42 -8.37 8.55
CA ILE A 140 -10.13 -7.18 8.09
C ILE A 140 -11.44 -7.01 8.86
N GLU A 141 -11.63 -5.85 9.47
CA GLU A 141 -12.89 -5.48 10.12
C GLU A 141 -13.96 -5.13 9.07
N LEU A 142 -15.10 -5.82 9.11
CA LEU A 142 -16.20 -5.70 8.13
C LEU A 142 -17.48 -5.05 8.68
N THR A 143 -17.59 -4.90 10.00
CA THR A 143 -18.87 -4.63 10.68
C THR A 143 -18.84 -3.38 11.56
N GLY A 144 -17.67 -2.98 12.04
CA GLY A 144 -17.51 -1.86 12.95
C GLY A 144 -17.89 -0.52 12.32
N THR A 145 -18.65 0.29 13.05
CA THR A 145 -19.06 1.63 12.58
C THR A 145 -17.91 2.63 12.53
N LEU A 146 -16.93 2.48 13.43
CA LEU A 146 -15.72 3.32 13.50
C LEU A 146 -14.52 2.69 12.81
N THR A 147 -14.51 1.36 12.68
CA THR A 147 -13.33 0.56 12.34
C THR A 147 -13.46 -0.20 11.02
N LEU A 148 -14.53 0.00 10.24
CA LEU A 148 -14.72 -0.63 8.94
C LEU A 148 -13.49 -0.45 8.03
N GLY A 149 -12.93 -1.57 7.55
CA GLY A 149 -11.74 -1.61 6.70
C GLY A 149 -10.41 -1.49 7.44
N MET A 150 -10.41 -1.55 8.78
CA MET A 150 -9.18 -1.67 9.57
C MET A 150 -8.53 -3.04 9.32
N THR A 151 -7.21 -3.04 9.15
CA THR A 151 -6.36 -4.24 9.25
C THR A 151 -5.96 -4.45 10.71
N VAL A 152 -6.65 -5.38 11.38
CA VAL A 152 -6.52 -5.69 12.82
C VAL A 152 -5.41 -6.69 13.07
#